data_AF-A0A6V7M3L5-F1
#
_entry.id   AF-A0A6V7M3L5-F1
#
_cell.length_a   1.000
_cell.length_b   1.000
_cell.length_c   1.000
_cell.angle_alpha   90.00
_cell.angle_beta   90.00
_cell.angle_gamma   90.00
#
_symmetry.space_group_name_H-M   'P 1'
#
loop_
_entity.id
_entity.type
_entity.pdbx_description
1 polymer ?
#
loop_
_entity_poly.entity_id
_entity_poly.type
_entity_poly.pdbx_seq_one_letter_code
_entity_poly.pdbx_strand_id
1 'polypeptide(L)'
;VELRADILVPGFASRKLGQIPCEDVMVRFPIPECWIYLFRVEKHFRYGSVKSAHRRTGKIKGIERFLGAVDNLEPQLMEVTSGQAKYEHQHRAIVWRMPRLPKEGQGAYTTHQLVCRMALTSYDQIPENLAEFCYVEFTMPATQVSHTTARSVSLQNSDSDNPPEKYVRNLSRHEYRVGIEHTQGEGPGAYIAATKKIPEVPEPVEEAHHDSPAAPSDSDSSD
;
A
#
# COMPACT_ATOMS: atom_id res chain seq x y z
N VAL A 1 7.42 12.69 9.54
CA VAL A 1 6.99 11.28 9.36
C VAL A 1 6.14 11.19 8.11
N GLU A 2 6.31 10.16 7.28
CA GLU A 2 5.54 9.98 6.05
C GLU A 2 4.85 8.62 6.04
N LEU A 3 3.55 8.60 5.74
CA LEU A 3 2.78 7.38 5.52
C LEU A 3 2.44 7.30 4.02
N ARG A 4 2.86 6.22 3.37
CA ARG A 4 2.57 5.93 1.96
C ARG A 4 1.80 4.62 1.86
N ALA A 5 0.80 4.59 0.98
CA ALA A 5 0.10 3.36 0.66
C ALA A 5 -0.26 3.35 -0.83
N ASP A 6 0.02 2.22 -1.48
CA ASP A 6 -0.35 1.96 -2.87
C ASP A 6 -1.34 0.79 -2.93
N ILE A 7 -2.40 0.94 -3.71
CA ILE A 7 -3.44 -0.05 -3.90
C ILE A 7 -3.65 -0.26 -5.39
N LEU A 8 -3.53 -1.51 -5.82
CA LEU A 8 -3.91 -1.95 -7.15
C LEU A 8 -4.97 -3.03 -7.01
N VAL A 9 -6.15 -2.77 -7.57
CA VAL A 9 -7.27 -3.71 -7.56
C VAL A 9 -7.66 -3.96 -9.01
N PRO A 10 -7.28 -5.11 -9.61
CA PRO A 10 -7.58 -5.41 -11.00
C PRO A 10 -9.07 -5.67 -11.26
N GLY A 11 -9.87 -5.81 -10.19
CA GLY A 11 -11.20 -6.39 -10.26
C GLY A 11 -11.14 -7.89 -10.55
N PHE A 12 -12.24 -8.58 -10.35
CA PHE A 12 -12.35 -10.00 -10.66
C PHE A 12 -13.01 -10.16 -12.04
N ALA A 13 -12.33 -10.79 -12.99
CA ALA A 13 -12.89 -11.07 -14.30
C ALA A 13 -13.54 -12.46 -14.32
N SER A 14 -14.86 -12.49 -14.53
CA SER A 14 -15.62 -13.72 -14.76
C SER A 14 -16.11 -13.76 -16.20
N ARG A 15 -16.02 -14.94 -16.85
CA ARG A 15 -16.59 -15.15 -18.19
C ARG A 15 -18.09 -14.83 -18.27
N LYS A 16 -18.83 -15.03 -17.17
CA LYS A 16 -20.30 -14.83 -17.13
C LYS A 16 -20.71 -13.43 -16.71
N LEU A 17 -19.93 -12.78 -15.84
CA LEU A 17 -20.32 -11.52 -15.18
C LEU A 17 -19.45 -10.33 -15.62
N GLY A 18 -18.47 -10.55 -16.50
CA GLY A 18 -17.51 -9.52 -16.89
C GLY A 18 -16.56 -9.15 -15.75
N GLN A 19 -16.10 -7.90 -15.75
CA GLN A 19 -15.25 -7.36 -14.68
C GLN A 19 -16.12 -6.93 -13.50
N ILE A 20 -15.96 -7.63 -12.38
CA ILE A 20 -16.60 -7.31 -11.11
C ILE A 20 -15.70 -6.34 -10.35
N PRO A 21 -16.17 -5.11 -10.04
CA PRO A 21 -15.42 -4.16 -9.24
C PRO A 21 -15.42 -4.55 -7.77
N CYS A 22 -14.46 -4.00 -7.02
CA CYS A 22 -14.56 -3.90 -5.57
C CYS A 22 -15.25 -2.57 -5.23
N GLU A 23 -16.30 -2.65 -4.43
CA GLU A 23 -17.09 -1.51 -3.96
C GLU A 23 -16.80 -1.26 -2.48
N ASP A 24 -17.01 -0.01 -2.04
CA ASP A 24 -16.86 0.39 -0.64
C ASP A 24 -15.51 0.01 -0.02
N VAL A 25 -14.44 0.17 -0.80
CA VAL A 25 -13.07 -0.12 -0.35
C VAL A 25 -12.68 0.89 0.72
N MET A 26 -12.36 0.39 1.91
CA MET A 26 -11.97 1.15 3.07
C MET A 26 -10.63 0.63 3.59
N VAL A 27 -9.64 1.50 3.67
CA VAL A 27 -8.35 1.20 4.32
C VAL A 27 -8.18 2.09 5.54
N ARG A 28 -7.96 1.45 6.69
CA ARG A 28 -7.80 2.11 7.99
C ARG A 28 -6.35 2.00 8.42
N PHE A 29 -5.68 3.15 8.54
CA PHE A 29 -4.33 3.27 9.08
C PHE A 29 -4.40 3.81 10.51
N PRO A 30 -4.19 2.97 11.54
CA PRO A 30 -4.24 3.42 12.93
C PRO A 30 -3.18 4.50 13.18
N ILE A 31 -3.57 5.59 13.82
CA ILE A 31 -2.67 6.71 14.14
C ILE A 31 -2.51 6.83 15.66
N PRO A 32 -1.28 6.99 16.15
CA PRO A 32 -0.99 7.28 17.56
C PRO A 32 -1.76 8.48 18.12
N GLU A 33 -2.14 8.42 19.39
CA GLU A 33 -2.94 9.49 20.01
C GLU A 33 -2.24 10.85 19.99
N CYS A 34 -0.93 10.86 20.25
CA CYS A 34 -0.11 12.07 20.26
C CYS A 34 -0.10 12.80 18.92
N TRP A 35 -0.46 12.16 17.80
CA TRP A 35 -0.45 12.77 16.46
C TRP A 35 -1.86 13.16 15.99
N ILE A 36 -2.92 12.86 16.74
CA ILE A 36 -4.30 13.12 16.32
C ILE A 36 -4.53 14.62 16.05
N TYR A 37 -3.87 15.50 16.80
CA TYR A 37 -4.07 16.94 16.69
C TYR A 37 -3.71 17.47 15.29
N LEU A 38 -2.74 16.86 14.59
CA LEU A 38 -2.35 17.22 13.22
C LEU A 38 -3.51 17.09 12.22
N PHE A 39 -4.47 16.21 12.52
CA PHE A 39 -5.59 15.92 11.66
C PHE A 39 -6.86 16.67 12.06
N ARG A 40 -6.85 17.42 13.16
CA ARG A 40 -8.00 18.19 13.63
C ARG A 40 -7.97 19.59 13.03
N VAL A 41 -9.13 20.05 12.58
CA VAL A 41 -9.30 21.41 12.07
C VAL A 41 -10.36 22.08 12.89
N GLU A 42 -10.05 23.24 13.45
CA GLU A 42 -11.04 24.08 14.12
C GLU A 42 -12.03 24.63 13.08
N LYS A 43 -13.32 24.48 13.35
CA LYS A 43 -14.39 25.16 12.61
C LYS A 43 -15.18 25.98 13.59
N HIS A 44 -15.87 26.99 13.06
CA HIS A 44 -16.71 27.96 13.79
C HIS A 44 -17.54 27.41 14.96
N PHE A 45 -17.98 26.14 14.93
CA PHE A 45 -18.76 25.53 16.01
C PHE A 45 -18.24 24.18 16.53
N ARG A 46 -17.32 23.51 15.82
CA ARG A 46 -16.86 22.14 16.13
C ARG A 46 -15.49 21.84 15.53
N TYR A 47 -14.78 20.86 16.09
CA TYR A 47 -13.59 20.30 15.46
C TYR A 47 -13.95 19.35 14.31
N GLY A 48 -13.50 19.67 13.11
CA GLY A 48 -13.51 18.79 11.94
C GLY A 48 -12.23 17.95 11.83
N SER A 49 -12.17 17.14 10.77
CA SER A 49 -10.94 16.48 10.32
C SER A 49 -10.44 17.12 9.03
N VAL A 50 -9.12 17.19 8.87
CA VAL A 50 -8.48 17.44 7.58
C VAL A 50 -8.97 16.38 6.58
N LYS A 51 -9.25 16.80 5.35
CA LYS A 51 -9.57 15.92 4.22
C LYS A 51 -8.38 15.91 3.26
N SER A 52 -8.19 14.80 2.57
CA SER A 52 -7.15 14.65 1.55
C SER A 52 -7.38 15.57 0.34
N ALA A 53 -6.30 16.10 -0.22
CA ALA A 53 -6.26 16.63 -1.57
C ALA A 53 -6.44 15.49 -2.58
N HIS A 54 -7.10 15.78 -3.70
CA HIS A 54 -7.11 14.86 -4.82
C HIS A 54 -5.96 15.17 -5.78
N ARG A 55 -4.96 14.29 -5.84
CA ARG A 55 -3.83 14.42 -6.77
C ARG A 55 -4.19 13.66 -8.04
N ARG A 56 -4.47 14.37 -9.15
CA ARG A 56 -4.64 13.72 -10.45
C ARG A 56 -3.31 13.07 -10.84
N THR A 57 -3.31 11.75 -11.00
CA THR A 57 -2.14 11.04 -11.53
C THR A 57 -1.92 11.47 -12.98
N GLY A 58 -0.91 12.31 -13.21
CA GLY A 58 -0.58 12.84 -14.51
C GLY A 58 0.29 11.86 -15.30
N LYS A 59 -0.33 11.05 -16.17
CA LYS A 59 0.26 10.73 -17.47
C LYS A 59 -0.56 11.45 -18.53
N ILE A 60 -0.48 12.78 -18.55
CA ILE A 60 -1.01 13.54 -19.68
C ILE A 60 0.19 13.99 -20.51
N LYS A 61 0.53 13.18 -21.52
CA LYS A 61 1.42 13.62 -22.60
C LYS A 61 0.81 14.90 -23.21
N GLY A 62 1.47 16.04 -23.06
CA GLY A 62 1.19 17.24 -23.87
C GLY A 62 0.52 18.45 -23.19
N ILE A 63 0.25 18.45 -21.88
CA ILE A 63 -0.28 19.67 -21.20
C ILE A 63 0.81 20.68 -20.82
N GLU A 64 2.10 20.30 -20.91
CA GLU A 64 3.22 21.22 -20.65
C GLU A 64 3.20 22.46 -21.57
N ARG A 65 2.50 22.42 -22.72
CA ARG A 65 2.35 23.56 -23.62
C ARG A 65 1.21 24.54 -23.30
N PHE A 66 0.28 24.21 -22.39
CA PHE A 66 -0.89 25.07 -22.13
C PHE A 66 -1.03 25.55 -20.68
N LEU A 67 -0.32 24.96 -19.72
CA LEU A 67 -0.37 25.41 -18.32
C LEU A 67 1.05 25.72 -17.82
N GLY A 68 1.60 26.85 -18.27
CA GLY A 68 2.76 27.51 -17.65
C GLY A 68 2.45 28.12 -16.27
N ALA A 69 1.55 27.50 -15.50
CA ALA A 69 1.07 27.95 -14.20
C ALA A 69 0.69 26.77 -13.28
N VAL A 70 1.37 25.63 -13.37
CA VAL A 70 1.36 24.63 -12.28
C VAL A 70 2.53 24.93 -11.35
N ASP A 71 2.53 26.17 -10.86
CA ASP A 71 3.49 26.71 -9.92
C ASP A 71 3.21 26.08 -8.54
N ASN A 72 4.22 25.45 -7.95
CA ASN A 72 4.30 25.06 -6.53
C ASN A 72 3.00 24.55 -5.87
N LEU A 73 2.61 23.30 -6.14
CA LEU A 73 1.60 22.64 -5.29
C LEU A 73 2.25 22.37 -3.92
N GLU A 74 1.96 23.21 -2.93
CA GLU A 74 2.42 23.01 -1.56
C GLU A 74 1.99 21.60 -1.09
N PRO A 75 2.91 20.80 -0.51
CA PRO A 75 2.60 19.45 -0.11
C PRO A 75 1.49 19.46 0.94
N GLN A 76 0.32 18.92 0.60
CA GLN A 76 -0.79 18.85 1.55
C GLN A 76 -0.53 17.71 2.55
N LEU A 77 -1.02 17.87 3.79
CA LEU A 77 -0.93 16.85 4.84
C LEU A 77 -1.36 15.46 4.36
N MET A 78 -2.40 15.39 3.52
CA MET A 78 -2.88 14.15 2.90
C MET A 78 -3.18 14.38 1.41
N GLU A 79 -2.68 13.49 0.57
CA GLU A 79 -2.89 13.46 -0.88
C GLU A 79 -3.34 12.06 -1.29
N VAL A 80 -4.39 11.97 -2.10
CA VAL A 80 -4.89 10.70 -2.65
C VAL A 80 -5.13 10.81 -4.14
N THR A 81 -4.84 9.75 -4.89
CA THR A 81 -5.14 9.68 -6.34
C THR A 81 -6.53 9.10 -6.63
N SER A 82 -7.14 8.45 -5.64
CA SER A 82 -8.47 7.86 -5.72
C SER A 82 -9.22 8.01 -4.40
N GLY A 83 -10.54 8.18 -4.48
CA GLY A 83 -11.38 8.31 -3.30
C GLY A 83 -11.06 9.55 -2.44
N GLN A 84 -11.30 9.40 -1.14
CA GLN A 84 -11.06 10.43 -0.13
C GLN A 84 -10.46 9.80 1.13
N ALA A 85 -9.50 10.45 1.75
CA ALA A 85 -8.98 10.09 3.06
C ALA A 85 -9.22 11.20 4.07
N LYS A 86 -9.56 10.81 5.30
CA LYS A 86 -9.72 11.70 6.45
C LYS A 86 -9.46 10.92 7.73
N TYR A 87 -9.08 11.62 8.79
CA TYR A 87 -9.03 11.01 10.11
C TYR A 87 -10.45 10.80 10.65
N GLU A 88 -10.72 9.60 11.16
CA GLU A 88 -11.95 9.28 11.85
C GLU A 88 -11.69 8.87 13.28
N HIS A 89 -12.20 9.68 14.19
CA HIS A 89 -11.97 9.48 15.62
C HIS A 89 -12.56 8.16 16.13
N GLN A 90 -13.72 7.74 15.62
CA GLN A 90 -14.35 6.45 15.97
C GLN A 90 -13.42 5.24 15.73
N HIS A 91 -12.54 5.34 14.72
CA HIS A 91 -11.58 4.28 14.38
C HIS A 91 -10.17 4.58 14.85
N ARG A 92 -9.93 5.77 15.41
CA ARG A 92 -8.59 6.30 15.76
C ARG A 92 -7.58 6.11 14.61
N ALA A 93 -8.04 6.31 13.38
CA ALA A 93 -7.31 5.96 12.18
C ALA A 93 -7.54 6.99 11.07
N ILE A 94 -6.58 7.12 10.16
CA ILE A 94 -6.84 7.69 8.84
C ILE A 94 -7.62 6.64 8.06
N VAL A 95 -8.80 7.03 7.57
CA VAL A 95 -9.67 6.16 6.80
C VAL A 95 -9.70 6.63 5.36
N TRP A 96 -9.14 5.82 4.48
CA TRP A 96 -9.15 6.02 3.04
C TRP A 96 -10.30 5.24 2.42
N ARG A 97 -11.28 5.95 1.85
CA ARG A 97 -12.46 5.36 1.21
C ARG A 97 -12.44 5.58 -0.28
N MET A 98 -12.61 4.49 -1.02
CA MET A 98 -12.78 4.48 -2.46
C MET A 98 -14.09 3.78 -2.78
N PRO A 99 -15.05 4.46 -3.44
CA PRO A 99 -16.38 3.89 -3.66
C PRO A 99 -16.36 2.69 -4.60
N ARG A 100 -15.45 2.69 -5.58
CA ARG A 100 -15.37 1.65 -6.61
C ARG A 100 -13.96 1.56 -7.20
N LEU A 101 -13.42 0.35 -7.28
CA LEU A 101 -12.16 0.02 -7.95
C LEU A 101 -12.32 -1.21 -8.86
N PRO A 102 -11.82 -1.21 -10.10
CA PRO A 102 -11.32 -0.06 -10.85
C PRO A 102 -12.39 1.03 -11.03
N LYS A 103 -11.98 2.30 -11.16
CA LYS A 103 -12.93 3.37 -11.47
C LYS A 103 -13.50 3.19 -12.88
N GLU A 104 -14.68 3.75 -13.11
CA GLU A 104 -15.23 3.85 -14.46
C GLU A 104 -14.27 4.58 -15.39
N GLY A 105 -13.98 3.98 -16.55
CA GLY A 105 -13.04 4.53 -17.53
C GLY A 105 -11.56 4.42 -17.15
N GLN A 106 -11.20 3.81 -16.01
CA GLN A 106 -9.81 3.49 -15.68
C GLN A 106 -9.49 2.02 -16.00
N GLY A 107 -8.25 1.77 -16.44
CA GLY A 107 -7.77 0.42 -16.70
C GLY A 107 -7.66 -0.41 -15.42
N ALA A 108 -7.85 -1.73 -15.54
CA ALA A 108 -7.78 -2.68 -14.43
C ALA A 108 -6.48 -2.55 -13.60
N TYR A 109 -5.36 -2.23 -14.23
CA TYR A 109 -4.05 -2.16 -13.58
C TYR A 109 -3.64 -0.75 -13.17
N THR A 110 -4.62 0.10 -12.84
CA THR A 110 -4.33 1.45 -12.35
C THR A 110 -4.01 1.37 -10.87
N THR A 111 -2.80 1.79 -10.50
CA THR A 111 -2.40 1.95 -9.09
C THR A 111 -2.96 3.25 -8.53
N HIS A 112 -3.52 3.15 -7.32
CA HIS A 112 -3.95 4.28 -6.51
C HIS A 112 -3.02 4.47 -5.34
N GLN A 113 -2.77 5.72 -4.98
CA GLN A 113 -1.78 6.08 -3.98
C GLN A 113 -2.41 7.02 -2.97
N LEU A 114 -2.05 6.81 -1.71
CA LEU A 114 -2.23 7.73 -0.60
C LEU A 114 -0.86 8.12 -0.06
N VAL A 115 -0.67 9.41 0.16
CA VAL A 115 0.50 9.96 0.84
C VAL A 115 0.03 10.87 1.95
N CYS A 116 0.51 10.65 3.16
CA CYS A 116 0.29 11.52 4.30
C CYS A 116 1.63 12.00 4.87
N ARG A 117 1.86 13.31 4.86
CA ARG A 117 3.11 13.93 5.30
C ARG A 117 2.88 14.66 6.62
N MET A 118 3.23 14.02 7.73
CA MET A 118 3.13 14.59 9.07
C MET A 118 4.39 15.38 9.38
N ALA A 119 4.26 16.71 9.42
CA ALA A 119 5.30 17.63 9.86
C ALA A 119 5.31 17.69 11.40
N LEU A 120 6.09 16.80 12.03
CA LEU A 120 6.29 16.81 13.47
C LEU A 120 7.30 17.90 13.85
N THR A 121 7.02 18.58 14.96
CA THR A 121 7.89 19.53 15.62
C THR A 121 8.78 18.83 16.65
N SER A 122 9.80 19.52 17.18
CA SER A 122 10.69 18.98 18.21
C SER A 122 10.01 18.71 19.55
N TYR A 123 8.79 19.22 19.77
CA TYR A 123 8.01 19.00 20.99
C TYR A 123 7.07 17.80 20.87
N ASP A 124 6.93 17.23 19.68
CA ASP A 124 6.00 16.14 19.44
C ASP A 124 6.54 14.82 19.95
N GLN A 125 5.69 14.10 20.69
CA GLN A 125 6.00 12.77 21.16
C GLN A 125 6.00 11.78 20.00
N ILE A 126 7.10 11.05 19.86
CA ILE A 126 7.19 9.90 18.97
C ILE A 126 6.86 8.67 19.82
N PRO A 127 5.78 7.92 19.51
CA PRO A 127 5.42 6.73 20.25
C PRO A 127 6.48 5.64 20.07
N GLU A 128 6.69 4.85 21.10
CA GLU A 128 7.65 3.72 21.08
C GLU A 128 7.23 2.64 20.06
N ASN A 129 5.92 2.39 19.96
CA ASN A 129 5.36 1.38 19.07
C ASN A 129 4.40 2.02 18.06
N LEU A 130 4.69 1.82 16.77
CA LEU A 130 3.78 2.14 15.68
C LEU A 130 2.88 0.95 15.37
N ALA A 131 1.71 1.22 14.80
CA ALA A 131 0.77 0.17 14.45
C ALA A 131 1.39 -0.79 13.42
N GLU A 132 1.42 -2.08 13.73
CA GLU A 132 1.99 -3.11 12.85
C GLU A 132 1.10 -3.44 11.66
N PHE A 133 -0.20 -3.14 11.74
CA PHE A 133 -1.18 -3.54 10.74
C PHE A 133 -2.10 -2.39 10.34
N CYS A 134 -2.40 -2.32 9.05
CA CYS A 134 -3.56 -1.60 8.54
C CYS A 134 -4.71 -2.57 8.27
N TYR A 135 -5.94 -2.07 8.30
CA TYR A 135 -7.14 -2.89 8.11
C TYR A 135 -7.80 -2.51 6.79
N VAL A 136 -8.08 -3.51 5.97
CA VAL A 136 -8.73 -3.34 4.67
C VAL A 136 -10.08 -4.05 4.69
N GLU A 137 -11.10 -3.33 4.25
CA GLU A 137 -12.46 -3.84 4.09
C GLU A 137 -12.95 -3.46 2.70
N PHE A 138 -13.57 -4.40 1.99
CA PHE A 138 -14.24 -4.11 0.72
C PHE A 138 -15.37 -5.09 0.45
N THR A 139 -16.26 -4.72 -0.46
CA THR A 139 -17.35 -5.57 -0.93
C THR A 139 -17.18 -5.90 -2.40
N MET A 140 -17.61 -7.09 -2.80
CA MET A 140 -17.69 -7.47 -4.20
C MET A 140 -19.12 -7.90 -4.53
N PRO A 141 -19.85 -7.13 -5.35
CA PRO A 141 -21.20 -7.48 -5.74
C PRO A 141 -21.19 -8.73 -6.66
N ALA A 142 -22.30 -9.46 -6.69
CA ALA A 142 -22.51 -10.62 -7.55
C ALA A 142 -21.46 -11.75 -7.38
N THR A 143 -20.75 -11.79 -6.25
CA THR A 143 -19.75 -12.82 -5.92
C THR A 143 -20.13 -13.58 -4.67
N GLN A 144 -19.53 -14.77 -4.51
CA GLN A 144 -19.69 -15.68 -3.39
C GLN A 144 -18.32 -16.25 -3.03
N VAL A 145 -18.00 -16.30 -1.75
CA VAL A 145 -16.74 -16.90 -1.26
C VAL A 145 -16.94 -18.38 -0.91
N SER A 146 -18.12 -18.72 -0.37
CA SER A 146 -18.46 -20.08 0.07
C SER A 146 -18.94 -21.01 -1.04
N HIS A 147 -19.03 -20.52 -2.28
CA HIS A 147 -19.65 -21.23 -3.42
C HIS A 147 -21.11 -21.67 -3.20
N THR A 148 -21.81 -21.07 -2.22
CA THR A 148 -23.21 -21.39 -1.90
C THR A 148 -24.18 -20.81 -2.92
N THR A 149 -24.92 -21.69 -3.61
CA THR A 149 -25.91 -21.29 -4.63
C THR A 149 -27.33 -21.57 -4.17
N ALA A 150 -28.20 -20.55 -4.23
CA ALA A 150 -29.63 -20.73 -4.07
C ALA A 150 -30.22 -21.37 -5.33
N ARG A 151 -30.69 -22.61 -5.24
CA ARG A 151 -31.30 -23.33 -6.38
C ARG A 151 -32.79 -23.10 -6.51
N SER A 152 -33.51 -23.08 -5.40
CA SER A 152 -34.96 -22.86 -5.39
C SER A 152 -35.41 -22.22 -4.08
N VAL A 153 -36.44 -21.38 -4.19
CA VAL A 153 -37.18 -20.83 -3.05
C VAL A 153 -38.64 -21.13 -3.33
N SER A 154 -39.26 -21.97 -2.50
CA SER A 154 -40.69 -22.33 -2.59
C SER A 154 -41.47 -21.62 -1.50
N LEU A 155 -42.65 -21.12 -1.84
CA LEU A 155 -43.59 -20.54 -0.89
C LEU A 155 -44.76 -21.52 -0.78
N GLN A 156 -45.06 -21.96 0.44
CA GLN A 156 -46.25 -22.77 0.70
C GLN A 156 -47.42 -21.80 0.98
N ASN A 157 -48.63 -22.13 0.53
CA ASN A 157 -49.86 -21.33 0.64
C ASN A 157 -49.96 -20.11 -0.30
N SER A 158 -49.26 -20.10 -1.43
CA SER A 158 -49.53 -19.13 -2.52
C SER A 158 -50.47 -19.74 -3.55
N ASP A 159 -51.71 -20.07 -3.17
CA ASP A 159 -52.78 -20.52 -4.09
C ASP A 159 -53.39 -19.34 -4.89
N SER A 160 -52.59 -18.32 -5.16
CA SER A 160 -53.00 -17.12 -5.89
C SER A 160 -52.55 -17.20 -7.34
N ASP A 161 -53.41 -16.83 -8.28
CA ASP A 161 -53.13 -16.72 -9.72
C ASP A 161 -51.95 -15.79 -10.07
N ASN A 162 -51.44 -15.02 -9.10
CA ASN A 162 -50.29 -14.15 -9.23
C ASN A 162 -49.19 -14.54 -8.23
N PRO A 163 -48.26 -15.46 -8.58
CA PRO A 163 -47.14 -15.79 -7.71
C PRO A 163 -46.21 -14.57 -7.52
N PRO A 164 -45.60 -14.40 -6.34
CA PRO A 164 -44.71 -13.27 -6.09
C PRO A 164 -43.36 -13.41 -6.80
N GLU A 165 -42.78 -12.27 -7.17
CA GLU A 165 -41.45 -12.20 -7.77
C GLU A 165 -40.36 -12.59 -6.75
N LYS A 166 -39.34 -13.30 -7.23
CA LYS A 166 -38.23 -13.80 -6.41
C LYS A 166 -36.92 -13.23 -6.94
N TYR A 167 -36.14 -12.63 -6.04
CA TYR A 167 -34.83 -12.07 -6.35
C TYR A 167 -33.77 -12.66 -5.42
N VAL A 168 -32.58 -12.90 -5.96
CA VAL A 168 -31.41 -13.34 -5.19
C VAL A 168 -30.28 -12.36 -5.46
N ARG A 169 -29.68 -11.83 -4.39
CA ARG A 169 -28.51 -10.96 -4.45
C ARG A 169 -27.36 -11.60 -3.69
N ASN A 170 -26.29 -11.92 -4.41
CA ASN A 170 -25.02 -12.34 -3.81
C ASN A 170 -24.13 -11.12 -3.57
N LEU A 171 -23.57 -11.05 -2.38
CA LEU A 171 -22.62 -10.01 -1.96
C LEU A 171 -21.56 -10.68 -1.10
N SER A 172 -20.29 -10.52 -1.45
CA SER A 172 -19.19 -10.91 -0.58
C SER A 172 -18.55 -9.69 0.06
N ARG A 173 -18.25 -9.79 1.35
CA ARG A 173 -17.48 -8.80 2.11
C ARG A 173 -16.15 -9.44 2.50
N HIS A 174 -15.07 -8.71 2.27
CA HIS A 174 -13.71 -9.15 2.56
C HIS A 174 -13.12 -8.23 3.60
N GLU A 175 -12.52 -8.81 4.63
CA GLU A 175 -11.84 -8.09 5.70
C GLU A 175 -10.51 -8.78 5.97
N TYR A 176 -9.42 -8.03 5.93
CA TYR A 176 -8.09 -8.55 6.22
C TYR A 176 -7.17 -7.45 6.75
N ARG A 177 -6.09 -7.89 7.39
CA ARG A 177 -5.02 -7.03 7.90
C ARG A 177 -3.82 -7.12 6.98
N VAL A 178 -3.14 -6.00 6.76
CA VAL A 178 -1.91 -5.90 5.98
C VAL A 178 -0.83 -5.34 6.88
N GLY A 179 0.36 -5.96 6.88
CA GLY A 179 1.49 -5.47 7.66
C GLY A 179 1.97 -4.10 7.17
N ILE A 180 2.31 -3.22 8.11
CA ILE A 180 2.91 -1.92 7.83
C ILE A 180 4.42 -2.08 7.95
N GLU A 181 5.14 -1.72 6.88
CA GLU A 181 6.59 -1.63 6.91
C GLU A 181 7.01 -0.30 7.53
N HIS A 182 7.82 -0.36 8.60
CA HIS A 182 8.37 0.81 9.26
C HIS A 182 9.83 1.01 8.85
N THR A 183 10.11 2.13 8.18
CA THR A 183 11.47 2.55 7.83
C THR A 183 11.86 3.79 8.64
N GLN A 184 13.03 3.79 9.27
CA GLN A 184 13.58 4.92 10.01
C GLN A 184 14.95 5.31 9.43
N GLY A 185 15.14 6.61 9.13
CA GLY A 185 16.45 7.20 8.86
C GLY A 185 16.72 7.64 7.42
N GLU A 186 17.49 8.74 7.30
CA GLU A 186 18.16 9.23 6.09
C GLU A 186 19.15 8.17 5.56
N GLY A 187 18.64 7.13 4.92
CA GLY A 187 19.44 6.29 4.05
C GLY A 187 19.82 7.10 2.81
N PRO A 188 21.08 7.02 2.31
CA PRO A 188 21.42 7.60 1.02
C PRO A 188 20.42 7.04 0.02
N GLY A 189 19.61 7.92 -0.60
CA GLY A 189 18.49 7.51 -1.46
C GLY A 189 18.97 6.41 -2.40
N ALA A 190 18.15 5.38 -2.66
CA ALA A 190 18.50 4.09 -3.28
C ALA A 190 19.57 4.14 -4.41
N TYR A 191 19.68 5.26 -5.11
CA TYR A 191 20.79 5.63 -5.99
C TYR A 191 22.22 5.59 -5.40
N ILE A 192 22.46 6.09 -4.19
CA ILE A 192 23.82 6.14 -3.59
C ILE A 192 24.23 4.76 -3.04
N ALA A 193 23.27 3.97 -2.56
CA ALA A 193 23.52 2.56 -2.21
C ALA A 193 23.91 1.73 -3.45
N ALA A 194 23.36 2.05 -4.62
CA ALA A 194 23.69 1.39 -5.88
C ALA A 194 25.03 1.82 -6.49
N THR A 195 25.61 2.96 -6.08
CA THR A 195 26.87 3.48 -6.63
C THR A 195 28.08 3.37 -5.69
N LYS A 196 27.91 2.80 -4.48
CA LYS A 196 29.05 2.43 -3.63
C LYS A 196 29.86 1.33 -4.33
N LYS A 197 30.96 1.73 -4.98
CA LYS A 197 32.00 0.81 -5.47
C LYS A 197 32.47 -0.06 -4.31
N ILE A 198 32.39 -1.38 -4.52
CA ILE A 198 33.02 -2.40 -3.69
C ILE A 198 34.52 -2.07 -3.63
N PRO A 199 35.14 -1.95 -2.44
CA PRO A 199 36.59 -1.82 -2.34
C PRO A 199 37.22 -3.07 -2.95
N GLU A 200 38.10 -2.86 -3.92
CA GLU A 200 38.95 -3.88 -4.53
C GLU A 200 39.76 -4.56 -3.43
N VAL A 201 39.54 -5.86 -3.25
CA VAL A 201 40.28 -6.69 -2.29
C VAL A 201 41.74 -6.73 -2.75
N PRO A 202 42.73 -6.28 -1.96
CA PRO A 202 44.12 -6.43 -2.35
C PRO A 202 44.52 -7.91 -2.36
N GLU A 203 45.17 -8.32 -3.45
CA GLU A 203 45.69 -9.67 -3.69
C GLU A 203 46.58 -10.14 -2.52
N PRO A 204 46.58 -11.44 -2.16
CA PRO A 204 47.45 -11.95 -1.12
C PRO A 204 48.91 -11.91 -1.60
N VAL A 205 49.73 -11.18 -0.86
CA VAL A 205 51.19 -11.11 -1.03
C VAL A 205 51.79 -12.48 -0.70
N GLU A 206 52.66 -12.97 -1.59
CA GLU A 206 53.53 -14.13 -1.39
C GLU A 206 54.42 -13.92 -0.16
N GLU A 207 54.33 -14.81 0.83
CA GLU A 207 55.34 -14.93 1.89
C GLU A 207 56.23 -16.15 1.62
N ALA A 208 57.47 -15.86 1.23
CA ALA A 208 58.56 -16.81 1.18
C ALA A 208 59.06 -17.18 2.58
N HIS A 209 59.60 -18.41 2.68
CA HIS A 209 60.74 -18.86 3.50
C HIS A 209 60.46 -20.16 4.28
N HIS A 210 61.14 -21.25 3.91
CA HIS A 210 62.40 -21.65 4.57
C HIS A 210 62.94 -22.98 4.01
N ASP A 211 64.14 -22.93 3.42
CA ASP A 211 64.98 -24.07 3.10
C ASP A 211 65.37 -24.86 4.35
N SER A 212 65.39 -26.19 4.23
CA SER A 212 66.05 -27.10 5.17
C SER A 212 67.26 -27.77 4.50
N PRO A 213 68.34 -28.07 5.25
CA PRO A 213 69.68 -28.16 4.70
C PRO A 213 70.04 -29.52 4.11
N ALA A 214 70.98 -29.47 3.17
CA ALA A 214 71.56 -30.58 2.42
C ALA A 214 72.24 -31.64 3.32
N ALA A 215 72.02 -32.91 2.97
CA ALA A 215 72.82 -34.05 3.44
C ALA A 215 73.99 -34.31 2.47
N PRO A 216 75.19 -34.69 2.96
CA PRO A 216 76.36 -34.89 2.11
C PRO A 216 76.39 -36.28 1.44
N SER A 217 77.01 -36.28 0.26
CA SER A 217 77.45 -37.38 -0.61
C SER A 217 78.23 -38.49 0.11
N ASP A 218 78.04 -39.76 -0.28
CA ASP A 218 79.10 -40.56 -0.95
C ASP A 218 78.71 -42.02 -1.31
N SER A 219 79.17 -42.42 -2.51
CA SER A 219 79.74 -43.71 -2.95
C SER A 219 78.91 -45.00 -3.11
N ASP A 220 78.64 -45.31 -4.39
CA ASP A 220 79.15 -46.44 -5.21
C ASP A 220 79.32 -47.86 -4.62
N SER A 221 78.56 -48.86 -5.12
CA SER A 221 79.07 -50.11 -5.75
C SER A 221 78.03 -51.23 -5.81
N SER A 222 78.04 -51.92 -6.95
CA SER A 222 77.31 -53.13 -7.34
C SER A 222 77.66 -54.39 -6.54
N ASP A 223 76.67 -55.28 -6.36
CA ASP A 223 76.74 -56.73 -6.64
C ASP A 223 75.31 -57.31 -6.71
#